data_AF-A0A947I9L3-F1
#
_entry.id   AF-A0A947I9L3-F1
#
_cell.length_a   1.000
_cell.length_b   1.000
_cell.length_c   1.000
_cell.angle_alpha   90.00
_cell.angle_beta   90.00
_cell.angle_gamma   90.00
#
_symmetry.space_group_name_H-M   'P 1'
#
loop_
_entity.id
_entity.type
_entity.pdbx_description
1 polymer ?
#
loop_
_entity_poly.entity_id
_entity_poly.type
_entity_poly.pdbx_seq_one_letter_code
_entity_poly.pdbx_strand_id
1 'polypeptide(L)'
;MKRLSLWLIPLILVAGLSLFVGCSDDDDSPTGPTDTATITVTAPASGARLLYNSTVTVLWTAENVTSFDIGLSLNDGATWSAIATAVSGNSHQWLVPATASATGKIRVTRSGDAGVFGVSGTFTIAAAAAEFETMAAWGDSLLNPTKNITAEALWAEMNDGDPTQPYIISVRSLADDTVRGHIPGAHHWDAADLVNFRNELPADKKIVVYCYTGQTASFSTSYLNLTGFNAYNLKWGFCSWTSDTAQTGAGGGWYTLTPGGQALETTNNPLTAEYGFPHPTVTGATASEMFINRISLQLTASPTSWKMKSAAEVFANRNDGDPNNDWFLLCYWPEANYNAGHIPGSFRFNPGSLGVSENLKYIPTDRPVIVYCFTGQTSMQMDAYLNALGYDAYSMRMGMNAVTDNPAVLNPNLWVDLTPSYPVETGPIQIRG
;
A
#
# COMPACT_ATOMS: atom_id res chain seq x y z
N MET A 1 -34.45 -4.93 -33.15
CA MET A 1 -35.04 -6.28 -33.25
C MET A 1 -34.27 -7.12 -34.27
N LYS A 2 -33.43 -8.05 -33.81
CA LYS A 2 -32.95 -9.21 -34.57
C LYS A 2 -32.69 -10.32 -33.53
N ARG A 3 -33.44 -11.41 -33.62
CA ARG A 3 -33.39 -12.58 -32.72
C ARG A 3 -32.33 -13.55 -33.24
N LEU A 4 -31.46 -14.07 -32.36
CA LEU A 4 -30.61 -15.23 -32.63
C LEU A 4 -31.29 -16.48 -32.06
N SER A 5 -31.35 -17.52 -32.88
CA SER A 5 -31.96 -18.83 -32.62
C SER A 5 -30.96 -19.82 -32.03
N LEU A 6 -31.39 -20.48 -30.96
CA LEU A 6 -30.74 -21.60 -30.26
C LEU A 6 -30.92 -22.91 -31.06
N TRP A 7 -29.87 -23.72 -31.18
CA TRP A 7 -29.95 -25.09 -31.73
C TRP A 7 -30.05 -26.12 -30.60
N LEU A 8 -31.14 -26.89 -30.60
CA LEU A 8 -31.30 -28.14 -29.83
C LEU A 8 -30.87 -29.33 -30.71
N ILE A 9 -30.12 -30.28 -30.14
CA ILE A 9 -29.83 -31.59 -30.75
C ILE A 9 -30.81 -32.62 -30.14
N PRO A 10 -31.50 -33.47 -30.93
CA PRO A 10 -32.51 -34.39 -30.41
C PRO A 10 -31.95 -35.74 -29.96
N LEU A 11 -32.61 -36.24 -28.92
CA LEU A 11 -32.55 -37.56 -28.31
C LEU A 11 -33.08 -38.64 -29.27
N ILE A 12 -32.33 -39.71 -29.51
CA ILE A 12 -32.82 -40.90 -30.26
C ILE A 12 -33.17 -42.00 -29.27
N LEU A 13 -34.44 -42.42 -29.33
CA LEU A 13 -35.01 -43.58 -28.64
C LEU A 13 -35.24 -44.67 -29.70
N VAL A 14 -34.73 -45.89 -29.50
CA VAL A 14 -35.13 -47.07 -30.29
C VAL A 14 -35.39 -48.23 -29.35
N ALA A 15 -36.56 -48.84 -29.50
CA ALA A 15 -37.04 -50.00 -28.75
C ALA A 15 -36.90 -51.30 -29.58
N GLY A 16 -36.44 -52.36 -28.91
CA GLY A 16 -36.99 -53.72 -28.94
C GLY A 16 -36.83 -54.62 -30.18
N LEU A 17 -36.04 -55.69 -30.06
CA LEU A 17 -36.42 -57.03 -30.51
C LEU A 17 -35.59 -58.12 -29.79
N SER A 18 -36.24 -59.21 -29.39
CA SER A 18 -35.66 -60.32 -28.60
C SER A 18 -35.40 -61.59 -29.41
N LEU A 19 -34.56 -62.45 -28.79
CA LEU A 19 -34.27 -63.89 -29.00
C LEU A 19 -33.06 -64.28 -29.87
N PHE A 20 -31.99 -64.70 -29.18
CA PHE A 20 -31.30 -65.96 -29.43
C PHE A 20 -30.79 -66.53 -28.08
N VAL A 21 -31.02 -67.82 -27.86
CA VAL A 21 -30.50 -68.60 -26.73
C VAL A 21 -29.14 -69.18 -27.13
N GLY A 22 -28.13 -69.03 -26.26
CA GLY A 22 -26.81 -69.66 -26.41
C GLY A 22 -26.02 -69.57 -25.11
N CYS A 23 -25.55 -70.72 -24.62
CA CYS A 23 -24.88 -70.96 -23.35
C CYS A 23 -23.45 -70.39 -23.26
N SER A 24 -23.06 -69.91 -22.07
CA SER A 24 -21.98 -70.42 -21.22
C SER A 24 -21.49 -69.31 -20.29
N ASP A 25 -21.29 -69.66 -19.03
CA ASP A 25 -20.69 -68.85 -17.97
C ASP A 25 -19.46 -68.07 -18.46
N ASP A 26 -19.38 -66.78 -18.12
CA ASP A 26 -18.27 -66.24 -17.34
C ASP A 26 -18.56 -64.81 -16.87
N ASP A 27 -18.08 -64.59 -15.65
CA ASP A 27 -18.09 -63.43 -14.78
C ASP A 27 -17.66 -62.13 -15.47
N ASP A 28 -18.52 -61.11 -15.49
CA ASP A 28 -18.06 -59.72 -15.59
C ASP A 28 -19.09 -58.77 -14.95
N SER A 29 -18.83 -58.41 -13.70
CA SER A 29 -19.50 -57.32 -13.00
C SER A 29 -19.19 -55.97 -13.67
N PRO A 30 -20.17 -55.09 -13.95
CA PRO A 30 -19.86 -53.75 -14.42
C PRO A 30 -19.40 -52.91 -13.24
N THR A 31 -18.11 -52.54 -13.20
CA THR A 31 -17.63 -51.47 -12.33
C THR A 31 -18.17 -50.14 -12.89
N GLY A 32 -19.29 -49.68 -12.32
CA GLY A 32 -19.74 -48.29 -12.51
C GLY A 32 -18.68 -47.29 -12.02
N PRO A 33 -18.76 -46.01 -12.41
CA PRO A 33 -17.81 -45.00 -11.96
C PRO A 33 -17.79 -45.01 -10.42
N THR A 34 -16.64 -45.33 -9.84
CA THR A 34 -16.45 -45.31 -8.39
C THR A 34 -16.61 -43.87 -7.94
N ASP A 35 -17.64 -43.62 -7.14
CA ASP A 35 -17.96 -42.33 -6.54
C ASP A 35 -16.88 -41.97 -5.50
N THR A 36 -15.72 -41.52 -5.97
CA THR A 36 -14.55 -41.27 -5.12
C THR A 36 -14.76 -39.98 -4.32
N ALA A 37 -14.62 -40.08 -3.01
CA ALA A 37 -14.74 -38.93 -2.13
C ALA A 37 -13.47 -38.07 -2.17
N THR A 38 -13.63 -36.75 -2.28
CA THR A 38 -12.52 -35.81 -2.33
C THR A 38 -12.76 -34.61 -1.42
N ILE A 39 -11.67 -34.03 -0.89
CA ILE A 39 -11.69 -32.80 -0.08
C ILE A 39 -10.49 -31.94 -0.47
N THR A 40 -10.73 -30.67 -0.81
CA THR A 40 -9.67 -29.68 -1.10
C THR A 40 -9.88 -28.44 -0.24
N VAL A 41 -8.88 -28.11 0.59
CA VAL A 41 -8.91 -26.92 1.47
C VAL A 41 -8.47 -25.70 0.67
N THR A 42 -9.29 -24.65 0.63
CA THR A 42 -9.05 -23.42 -0.14
C THR A 42 -8.72 -22.21 0.75
N ALA A 43 -9.07 -22.24 2.04
CA ALA A 43 -8.65 -21.23 3.01
C ALA A 43 -8.32 -21.86 4.38
N PRO A 44 -7.27 -21.38 5.10
CA PRO A 44 -6.37 -20.29 4.72
C PRO A 44 -5.54 -20.58 3.47
N ALA A 45 -5.31 -19.54 2.65
CA ALA A 45 -4.49 -19.66 1.45
C ALA A 45 -3.04 -19.99 1.81
N SER A 46 -2.32 -20.65 0.90
CA SER A 46 -0.89 -20.88 1.08
C SER A 46 -0.16 -19.53 1.23
N GLY A 47 0.73 -19.44 2.22
CA GLY A 47 1.45 -18.22 2.59
C GLY A 47 0.64 -17.23 3.43
N ALA A 48 -0.62 -17.52 3.77
CA ALA A 48 -1.43 -16.60 4.58
C ALA A 48 -0.76 -16.29 5.93
N ARG A 49 -1.09 -15.12 6.50
CA ARG A 49 -0.65 -14.71 7.83
C ARG A 49 -1.86 -14.36 8.69
N LEU A 50 -2.01 -15.09 9.79
CA LEU A 50 -3.17 -15.04 10.68
C LEU A 50 -2.79 -14.39 12.01
N LEU A 51 -3.67 -13.55 12.53
CA LEU A 51 -3.43 -12.81 13.77
C LEU A 51 -3.98 -13.54 14.99
N TYR A 52 -3.28 -13.43 16.11
CA TYR A 52 -3.76 -13.95 17.39
C TYR A 52 -5.18 -13.45 17.69
N ASN A 53 -6.05 -14.37 18.11
CA ASN A 53 -7.44 -14.10 18.49
C ASN A 53 -8.30 -13.47 17.38
N SER A 54 -7.82 -13.47 16.12
CA SER A 54 -8.66 -13.11 14.98
C SER A 54 -9.60 -14.27 14.64
N THR A 55 -10.78 -13.94 14.11
CA THR A 55 -11.70 -14.96 13.57
C THR A 55 -11.46 -15.08 12.07
N VAL A 56 -11.13 -16.28 11.61
CA VAL A 56 -10.81 -16.60 10.22
C VAL A 56 -11.78 -17.67 9.73
N THR A 57 -12.24 -17.55 8.48
CA THR A 57 -13.07 -18.58 7.86
C THR A 57 -12.20 -19.63 7.19
N VAL A 58 -12.30 -20.88 7.64
CA VAL A 58 -11.78 -22.06 6.94
C VAL A 58 -12.75 -22.41 5.83
N LEU A 59 -12.25 -22.60 4.60
CA LEU A 59 -13.05 -22.93 3.42
C LEU A 59 -12.50 -24.19 2.74
N TRP A 60 -13.40 -25.03 2.22
CA TRP A 60 -13.04 -26.21 1.44
C TRP A 60 -14.07 -26.51 0.36
N THR A 61 -13.69 -27.34 -0.59
CA THR A 61 -14.59 -28.01 -1.55
C THR A 61 -14.53 -29.50 -1.28
N ALA A 62 -15.65 -30.19 -1.48
CA ALA A 62 -15.72 -31.63 -1.27
C ALA A 62 -16.75 -32.28 -2.19
N GLU A 63 -16.46 -33.51 -2.61
CA GLU A 63 -17.37 -34.36 -3.37
C GLU A 63 -17.67 -35.61 -2.54
N ASN A 64 -18.95 -35.98 -2.47
CA ASN A 64 -19.45 -37.13 -1.73
C ASN A 64 -19.12 -37.12 -0.23
N VAL A 65 -18.86 -35.95 0.38
CA VAL A 65 -18.67 -35.77 1.82
C VAL A 65 -19.61 -34.68 2.34
N THR A 66 -20.29 -34.94 3.46
CA THR A 66 -21.26 -34.00 4.05
C THR A 66 -20.96 -33.63 5.51
N SER A 67 -19.99 -34.30 6.13
CA SER A 67 -19.59 -34.08 7.53
C SER A 67 -18.07 -34.10 7.67
N PHE A 68 -17.54 -33.10 8.38
CA PHE A 68 -16.12 -32.80 8.41
C PHE A 68 -15.56 -32.55 9.82
N ASP A 69 -14.35 -33.06 10.06
CA ASP A 69 -13.52 -32.72 11.22
C ASP A 69 -12.37 -31.80 10.77
N ILE A 70 -12.13 -30.73 11.52
CA ILE A 70 -11.14 -29.70 11.18
C ILE A 70 -10.02 -29.75 12.22
N GLY A 71 -8.79 -29.90 11.74
CA GLY A 71 -7.58 -29.94 12.56
C GLY A 71 -6.59 -28.81 12.24
N LEU A 72 -5.92 -28.32 13.27
CA LEU A 72 -4.81 -27.37 13.18
C LEU A 72 -3.50 -28.09 13.45
N SER A 73 -2.51 -27.86 12.60
CA SER A 73 -1.11 -28.17 12.91
C SER A 73 -0.33 -26.87 13.07
N LEU A 74 0.55 -26.81 14.07
CA LEU A 74 1.49 -25.70 14.28
C LEU A 74 2.94 -26.09 13.94
N ASN A 75 3.16 -27.33 13.49
CA ASN A 75 4.47 -27.94 13.26
C ASN A 75 4.52 -28.71 11.94
N ASP A 76 4.02 -28.08 10.88
CA ASP A 76 4.11 -28.56 9.49
C ASP A 76 3.40 -29.91 9.22
N GLY A 77 2.46 -30.30 10.08
CA GLY A 77 1.65 -31.52 9.94
C GLY A 77 2.11 -32.68 10.82
N ALA A 78 3.13 -32.49 11.67
CA ALA A 78 3.63 -33.54 12.57
C ALA A 78 2.62 -33.87 13.68
N THR A 79 1.95 -32.86 14.25
CA THR A 79 0.84 -33.05 15.20
C THR A 79 -0.36 -32.18 14.83
N TRP A 80 -1.54 -32.63 15.26
CA TRP A 80 -2.83 -32.02 14.95
C TRP A 80 -3.68 -31.84 16.21
N SER A 81 -4.18 -30.63 16.44
CA SER A 81 -5.21 -30.33 17.44
C SER A 81 -6.56 -30.13 16.77
N ALA A 82 -7.65 -30.50 17.45
CA ALA A 82 -9.00 -30.32 16.92
C ALA A 82 -9.43 -28.84 17.00
N ILE A 83 -9.93 -28.31 15.89
CA ILE A 83 -10.65 -27.03 15.84
C ILE A 83 -12.15 -27.28 16.02
N ALA A 84 -12.70 -28.20 15.23
CA ALA A 84 -14.12 -28.54 15.24
C ALA A 84 -14.33 -29.96 14.71
N THR A 85 -15.47 -30.56 15.06
CA THR A 85 -15.85 -31.91 14.64
C THR A 85 -17.30 -31.92 14.15
N ALA A 86 -17.62 -32.85 13.25
CA ALA A 86 -18.96 -33.04 12.68
C ALA A 86 -19.56 -31.75 12.08
N VAL A 87 -18.71 -30.92 11.46
CA VAL A 87 -19.10 -29.68 10.78
C VAL A 87 -19.85 -30.05 9.49
N SER A 88 -20.97 -29.39 9.22
CA SER A 88 -21.71 -29.49 7.96
C SER A 88 -21.44 -28.29 7.06
N GLY A 89 -21.65 -28.46 5.75
CA GLY A 89 -21.35 -27.43 4.76
C GLY A 89 -19.86 -27.36 4.43
N ASN A 90 -19.44 -26.24 3.82
CA ASN A 90 -18.12 -26.08 3.19
C ASN A 90 -17.29 -24.94 3.81
N SER A 91 -17.68 -24.50 5.01
CA SER A 91 -17.05 -23.37 5.70
C SER A 91 -17.15 -23.48 7.22
N HIS A 92 -16.17 -22.97 7.94
CA HIS A 92 -16.20 -22.87 9.40
C HIS A 92 -15.49 -21.61 9.92
N GLN A 93 -16.09 -20.89 10.87
CA GLN A 93 -15.45 -19.75 11.54
C GLN A 93 -14.54 -20.27 12.66
N TRP A 94 -13.26 -19.94 12.60
CA TRP A 94 -12.23 -20.41 13.53
C TRP A 94 -11.58 -19.23 14.24
N LEU A 95 -11.53 -19.29 15.58
CA LEU A 95 -10.74 -18.37 16.39
C LEU A 95 -9.27 -18.80 16.42
N VAL A 96 -8.41 -18.01 15.79
CA VAL A 96 -6.98 -18.29 15.69
C VAL A 96 -6.34 -18.23 17.09
N PRO A 97 -5.59 -19.27 17.52
CA PRO A 97 -4.98 -19.28 18.84
C PRO A 97 -3.90 -18.21 18.96
N ALA A 98 -3.68 -17.73 20.19
CA ALA A 98 -2.55 -16.86 20.52
C ALA A 98 -1.24 -17.65 20.67
N THR A 99 -0.91 -18.48 19.67
CA THR A 99 0.30 -19.30 19.64
C THR A 99 0.97 -19.18 18.28
N ALA A 100 2.23 -18.76 18.27
CA ALA A 100 2.99 -18.55 17.05
C ALA A 100 3.18 -19.85 16.27
N SER A 101 3.15 -19.75 14.94
CA SER A 101 3.65 -20.81 14.06
C SER A 101 4.10 -20.20 12.74
N ALA A 102 5.24 -20.65 12.21
CA ALA A 102 5.73 -20.26 10.88
C ALA A 102 5.24 -21.22 9.77
N THR A 103 4.71 -22.38 10.16
CA THR A 103 4.38 -23.50 9.26
C THR A 103 3.04 -24.14 9.66
N GLY A 104 2.06 -23.29 9.98
CA GLY A 104 0.72 -23.72 10.33
C GLY A 104 0.02 -24.38 9.14
N LYS A 105 -0.81 -25.41 9.40
CA LYS A 105 -1.63 -26.08 8.38
C LYS A 105 -3.03 -26.37 8.92
N ILE A 106 -4.03 -26.33 8.03
CA ILE A 106 -5.37 -26.84 8.29
C ILE A 106 -5.55 -28.16 7.56
N ARG A 107 -6.14 -29.14 8.25
CA ARG A 107 -6.64 -30.37 7.64
C ARG A 107 -8.13 -30.45 7.83
N VAL A 108 -8.84 -30.76 6.75
CA VAL A 108 -10.26 -31.08 6.77
C VAL A 108 -10.41 -32.54 6.41
N THR A 109 -10.99 -33.32 7.30
CA THR A 109 -11.13 -34.78 7.20
C THR A 109 -12.61 -35.14 7.18
N ARG A 110 -13.00 -36.18 6.44
CA ARG A 110 -14.36 -36.74 6.56
C ARG A 110 -14.57 -37.27 7.99
N SER A 111 -15.64 -36.84 8.64
CA SER A 111 -15.94 -37.33 10.00
C SER A 111 -16.15 -38.85 10.00
N GLY A 112 -15.43 -39.55 10.87
CA GLY A 112 -15.47 -41.01 10.99
C GLY A 112 -14.58 -41.78 9.99
N ASP A 113 -13.91 -41.10 9.05
CA ASP A 113 -13.02 -41.74 8.07
C ASP A 113 -11.77 -40.89 7.85
N ALA A 114 -10.70 -41.26 8.56
CA ALA A 114 -9.42 -40.56 8.49
C ALA A 114 -8.69 -40.71 7.14
N GLY A 115 -9.14 -41.61 6.25
CA GLY A 115 -8.55 -41.84 4.94
C GLY A 115 -8.91 -40.78 3.90
N VAL A 116 -9.97 -40.01 4.13
CA VAL A 116 -10.46 -38.97 3.20
C VAL A 116 -10.23 -37.60 3.83
N PHE A 117 -9.21 -36.89 3.36
CA PHE A 117 -8.85 -35.56 3.87
C PHE A 117 -8.22 -34.67 2.81
N GLY A 118 -8.30 -33.36 3.04
CA GLY A 118 -7.55 -32.33 2.33
C GLY A 118 -6.68 -31.54 3.32
N VAL A 119 -5.53 -31.04 2.87
CA VAL A 119 -4.62 -30.21 3.68
C VAL A 119 -4.36 -28.89 2.95
N SER A 120 -4.36 -27.78 3.69
CA SER A 120 -3.99 -26.47 3.15
C SER A 120 -2.50 -26.37 2.81
N GLY A 121 -2.12 -25.31 2.09
CA GLY A 121 -0.73 -24.82 2.13
C GLY A 121 -0.31 -24.38 3.53
N THR A 122 0.96 -24.04 3.70
CA THR A 122 1.47 -23.48 4.98
C THR A 122 1.00 -22.05 5.17
N PHE A 123 0.77 -21.64 6.42
CA PHE A 123 0.49 -20.25 6.81
C PHE A 123 1.24 -19.91 8.10
N THR A 124 1.30 -18.62 8.42
CA THR A 124 1.91 -18.11 9.65
C THR A 124 0.84 -17.66 10.64
N ILE A 125 1.10 -17.82 11.94
CA ILE A 125 0.28 -17.27 13.03
C ILE A 125 1.19 -16.38 13.88
N ALA A 126 0.79 -15.12 14.07
CA ALA A 126 1.62 -14.12 14.77
C ALA A 126 0.79 -13.05 15.50
N ALA A 127 1.43 -12.34 16.43
CA ALA A 127 0.84 -11.17 17.08
C ALA A 127 0.72 -9.99 16.11
N ALA A 128 -0.29 -9.14 16.32
CA ALA A 128 -0.45 -7.90 15.56
C ALA A 128 0.70 -6.90 15.82
N ALA A 129 1.22 -6.83 17.05
CA ALA A 129 2.39 -6.00 17.38
C ALA A 129 3.62 -6.39 16.54
N ALA A 130 3.85 -7.69 16.32
CA ALA A 130 4.96 -8.15 15.48
C ALA A 130 4.79 -7.74 14.01
N GLU A 131 3.56 -7.58 13.52
CA GLU A 131 3.29 -7.08 12.16
C GLU A 131 3.68 -5.61 12.03
N PHE A 132 3.20 -4.81 12.98
CA PHE A 132 3.49 -3.39 13.03
C PHE A 132 5.00 -3.15 13.13
N GLU A 133 5.69 -3.84 14.05
CA GLU A 133 7.13 -3.72 14.23
C GLU A 133 7.90 -4.14 12.96
N THR A 134 7.48 -5.21 12.29
CA THR A 134 8.11 -5.67 11.04
C THR A 134 7.97 -4.62 9.93
N MET A 135 6.77 -4.05 9.76
CA MET A 135 6.55 -3.00 8.78
C MET A 135 7.26 -1.70 9.15
N ALA A 136 7.30 -1.37 10.43
CA ALA A 136 7.95 -0.17 10.91
C ALA A 136 9.46 -0.22 10.67
N ALA A 137 10.11 -1.35 11.00
CA ALA A 137 11.53 -1.56 10.75
C ALA A 137 11.84 -1.53 9.24
N TRP A 138 10.99 -2.16 8.41
CA TRP A 138 11.14 -2.12 6.96
C TRP A 138 11.05 -0.70 6.40
N GLY A 139 10.00 0.04 6.79
CA GLY A 139 9.79 1.40 6.32
C GLY A 139 10.88 2.37 6.78
N ASP A 140 11.32 2.26 8.04
CA ASP A 140 12.45 3.04 8.55
C ASP A 140 13.71 2.79 7.71
N SER A 141 14.05 1.54 7.40
CA SER A 141 15.24 1.22 6.60
C SER A 141 15.24 1.79 5.18
N LEU A 142 14.07 2.17 4.64
CA LEU A 142 13.89 2.60 3.25
C LEU A 142 13.56 4.08 3.09
N LEU A 143 12.94 4.68 4.10
CA LEU A 143 12.42 6.05 4.05
C LEU A 143 13.15 7.02 4.99
N ASN A 144 14.19 6.55 5.68
CA ASN A 144 14.99 7.36 6.58
C ASN A 144 16.48 7.34 6.17
N PRO A 145 17.00 8.40 5.50
CA PRO A 145 16.28 9.62 5.14
C PRO A 145 15.36 9.41 3.93
N THR A 146 14.34 10.27 3.80
CA THR A 146 13.46 10.28 2.62
C THR A 146 14.24 10.65 1.37
N LYS A 147 13.94 9.99 0.24
CA LYS A 147 14.74 10.12 -0.99
C LYS A 147 14.20 11.22 -1.90
N ASN A 148 15.05 12.21 -2.18
CA ASN A 148 14.77 13.32 -3.09
C ASN A 148 15.99 13.60 -3.96
N ILE A 149 15.78 14.07 -5.19
CA ILE A 149 16.82 14.54 -6.11
C ILE A 149 16.48 15.96 -6.59
N THR A 150 17.47 16.86 -6.71
CA THR A 150 17.23 18.19 -7.28
C THR A 150 17.14 18.12 -8.80
N ALA A 151 16.50 19.10 -9.43
CA ALA A 151 16.49 19.21 -10.89
C ALA A 151 17.92 19.33 -11.47
N GLU A 152 18.81 20.04 -10.77
CA GLU A 152 20.23 20.14 -11.12
C GLU A 152 20.94 18.78 -11.09
N ALA A 153 20.76 18.00 -10.02
CA ALA A 153 21.38 16.68 -9.92
C ALA A 153 20.80 15.71 -10.96
N LEU A 154 19.49 15.73 -11.19
CA LEU A 154 18.86 14.93 -12.23
C LEU A 154 19.40 15.31 -13.62
N TRP A 155 19.49 16.61 -13.92
CA TRP A 155 20.03 17.08 -15.19
C TRP A 155 21.49 16.66 -15.37
N ALA A 156 22.32 16.74 -14.32
CA ALA A 156 23.69 16.26 -14.38
C ALA A 156 23.75 14.75 -14.68
N GLU A 157 22.96 13.92 -14.00
CA GLU A 157 22.87 12.47 -14.25
C GLU A 157 22.34 12.15 -15.66
N MET A 158 21.42 12.96 -16.20
CA MET A 158 20.93 12.77 -17.56
C MET A 158 22.00 13.04 -18.64
N ASN A 159 23.07 13.75 -18.29
CA ASN A 159 24.08 14.26 -19.21
C ASN A 159 25.51 13.81 -18.86
N ASP A 160 25.67 12.86 -17.94
CA ASP A 160 26.98 12.36 -17.52
C ASP A 160 27.59 11.32 -18.49
N GLY A 161 26.80 10.84 -19.46
CA GLY A 161 27.20 9.83 -20.44
C GLY A 161 27.10 8.39 -19.93
N ASP A 162 26.59 8.15 -18.72
CA ASP A 162 26.33 6.82 -18.19
C ASP A 162 25.14 6.19 -18.94
N PRO A 163 25.27 5.01 -19.58
CA PRO A 163 24.18 4.37 -20.30
C PRO A 163 23.07 3.83 -19.40
N THR A 164 23.28 3.71 -18.08
CA THR A 164 22.30 3.15 -17.16
C THR A 164 21.05 4.03 -17.05
N GLN A 165 21.22 5.37 -17.12
CA GLN A 165 20.23 6.46 -17.13
C GLN A 165 19.00 6.28 -16.21
N PRO A 166 18.64 7.26 -15.38
CA PRO A 166 17.46 7.13 -14.52
C PRO A 166 16.19 6.91 -15.34
N TYR A 167 15.30 6.05 -14.85
CA TYR A 167 13.96 5.89 -15.42
C TYR A 167 13.04 6.99 -14.87
N ILE A 168 12.65 7.93 -15.72
CA ILE A 168 11.92 9.13 -15.29
C ILE A 168 10.41 8.91 -15.47
N ILE A 169 9.65 9.12 -14.40
CA ILE A 169 8.20 8.93 -14.38
C ILE A 169 7.50 10.26 -14.09
N SER A 170 6.59 10.65 -14.99
CA SER A 170 5.60 11.69 -14.73
C SER A 170 4.31 11.06 -14.19
N VAL A 171 3.85 11.54 -13.04
CA VAL A 171 2.51 11.24 -12.48
C VAL A 171 1.56 12.45 -12.58
N ARG A 172 1.85 13.38 -13.51
CA ARG A 172 0.93 14.46 -13.87
C ARG A 172 -0.20 13.92 -14.74
N SER A 173 -1.15 14.76 -15.17
CA SER A 173 -2.14 14.29 -16.14
C SER A 173 -1.49 14.06 -17.51
N LEU A 174 -1.92 13.02 -18.23
CA LEU A 174 -1.44 12.73 -19.58
C LEU A 174 -1.65 13.92 -20.54
N ALA A 175 -2.75 14.64 -20.36
CA ALA A 175 -3.06 15.84 -21.14
C ALA A 175 -2.01 16.93 -20.93
N ASP A 176 -1.59 17.16 -19.68
CA ASP A 176 -0.56 18.16 -19.39
C ASP A 176 0.82 17.71 -19.88
N ASP A 177 1.18 16.44 -19.68
CA ASP A 177 2.43 15.89 -20.22
C ASP A 177 2.52 16.06 -21.74
N THR A 178 1.40 15.86 -22.45
CA THR A 178 1.35 15.95 -23.91
C THR A 178 1.34 17.38 -24.42
N VAL A 179 0.54 18.25 -23.81
CA VAL A 179 0.25 19.60 -24.34
C VAL A 179 1.21 20.65 -23.78
N ARG A 180 1.55 20.57 -22.50
CA ARG A 180 2.41 21.54 -21.81
C ARG A 180 3.87 21.10 -21.75
N GLY A 181 4.12 19.86 -22.16
CA GLY A 181 5.43 19.26 -22.25
C GLY A 181 5.87 18.58 -20.95
N HIS A 182 6.94 17.80 -21.05
CA HIS A 182 7.47 16.91 -20.04
C HIS A 182 9.00 16.89 -20.03
N ILE A 183 9.59 16.29 -18.99
CA ILE A 183 11.04 16.10 -18.90
C ILE A 183 11.47 15.16 -20.04
N PRO A 184 12.56 15.45 -20.78
CA PRO A 184 13.02 14.60 -21.87
C PRO A 184 13.20 13.13 -21.46
N GLY A 185 12.64 12.21 -22.26
CA GLY A 185 12.70 10.77 -22.00
C GLY A 185 11.85 10.28 -20.82
N ALA A 186 10.95 11.12 -20.28
CA ALA A 186 10.01 10.70 -19.25
C ALA A 186 8.93 9.75 -19.80
N HIS A 187 8.47 8.86 -18.92
CA HIS A 187 7.30 8.01 -19.17
C HIS A 187 6.13 8.50 -18.33
N HIS A 188 4.95 8.55 -18.93
CA HIS A 188 3.71 8.82 -18.23
C HIS A 188 3.21 7.57 -17.51
N TRP A 189 2.91 7.73 -16.22
CA TRP A 189 2.25 6.73 -15.39
C TRP A 189 1.17 7.41 -14.54
N ASP A 190 -0.07 6.95 -14.66
CA ASP A 190 -1.08 7.31 -13.67
C ASP A 190 -0.70 6.74 -12.29
N ALA A 191 -1.13 7.40 -11.22
CA ALA A 191 -0.87 6.91 -9.86
C ALA A 191 -1.42 5.48 -9.63
N ALA A 192 -2.55 5.16 -10.28
CA ALA A 192 -3.12 3.82 -10.26
C ALA A 192 -2.30 2.81 -11.08
N ASP A 193 -1.63 3.25 -12.14
CA ASP A 193 -0.76 2.38 -12.95
C ASP A 193 0.44 1.90 -12.14
N LEU A 194 0.98 2.74 -11.26
CA LEU A 194 2.04 2.34 -10.34
C LEU A 194 1.63 1.21 -9.40
N VAL A 195 0.34 1.00 -9.15
CA VAL A 195 -0.15 -0.15 -8.36
C VAL A 195 -0.34 -1.37 -9.25
N ASN A 196 -1.03 -1.18 -10.37
CA ASN A 196 -1.50 -2.25 -11.23
C ASN A 196 -0.39 -2.87 -12.09
N PHE A 197 0.59 -2.06 -12.48
CA PHE A 197 1.59 -2.41 -13.49
C PHE A 197 3.03 -2.22 -12.98
N ARG A 198 3.22 -2.08 -11.67
CA ARG A 198 4.55 -1.85 -11.05
C ARG A 198 5.60 -2.87 -11.47
N ASN A 199 5.19 -4.11 -11.78
CA ASN A 199 6.10 -5.18 -12.18
C ASN A 199 6.69 -4.97 -13.59
N GLU A 200 6.18 -4.00 -14.37
CA GLU A 200 6.75 -3.56 -15.65
C GLU A 200 7.89 -2.55 -15.44
N LEU A 201 8.05 -1.99 -14.23
CA LEU A 201 9.12 -1.04 -13.93
C LEU A 201 10.50 -1.71 -13.89
N PRO A 202 11.56 -1.03 -14.34
CA PRO A 202 12.92 -1.55 -14.30
C PRO A 202 13.45 -1.57 -12.86
N ALA A 203 13.42 -2.74 -12.22
CA ALA A 203 13.82 -2.91 -10.82
C ALA A 203 15.33 -2.67 -10.56
N ASP A 204 16.15 -2.76 -11.59
CA ASP A 204 17.60 -2.54 -11.55
C ASP A 204 18.01 -1.06 -11.76
N LYS A 205 17.05 -0.20 -12.13
CA LYS A 205 17.32 1.22 -12.37
C LYS A 205 16.93 2.10 -11.20
N LYS A 206 17.62 3.24 -11.08
CA LYS A 206 17.12 4.38 -10.32
C LYS A 206 15.87 4.91 -11.02
N ILE A 207 14.78 5.07 -10.26
CA ILE A 207 13.53 5.66 -10.74
C ILE A 207 13.43 7.07 -10.18
N VAL A 208 13.11 8.05 -11.03
CA VAL A 208 12.85 9.43 -10.60
C VAL A 208 11.41 9.79 -10.92
N VAL A 209 10.61 10.01 -9.87
CA VAL A 209 9.19 10.33 -10.01
C VAL A 209 8.99 11.82 -9.83
N TYR A 210 8.19 12.43 -10.71
CA TYR A 210 7.80 13.83 -10.58
C TYR A 210 6.31 14.03 -10.84
N CYS A 211 5.77 15.04 -10.17
CA CYS A 211 4.47 15.61 -10.47
C CYS A 211 4.66 17.12 -10.66
N TYR A 212 3.60 17.92 -10.57
CA TYR A 212 3.73 19.37 -10.70
C TYR A 212 4.64 20.00 -9.63
N THR A 213 4.48 19.60 -8.35
CA THR A 213 5.15 20.24 -7.20
C THR A 213 5.97 19.29 -6.32
N GLY A 214 6.14 18.04 -6.76
CA GLY A 214 6.85 16.98 -6.01
C GLY A 214 6.08 16.38 -4.82
N GLN A 215 4.87 16.87 -4.48
CA GLN A 215 4.13 16.35 -3.33
C GLN A 215 3.50 14.99 -3.62
N THR A 216 2.64 14.87 -4.63
CA THR A 216 2.03 13.56 -4.97
C THR A 216 3.06 12.56 -5.49
N ALA A 217 4.09 13.03 -6.21
CA ALA A 217 5.24 12.19 -6.57
C ALA A 217 6.02 11.67 -5.36
N SER A 218 6.06 12.42 -4.25
CA SER A 218 6.62 11.93 -2.99
C SER A 218 5.82 10.76 -2.42
N PHE A 219 4.48 10.75 -2.53
CA PHE A 219 3.68 9.58 -2.16
C PHE A 219 4.08 8.36 -2.98
N SER A 220 4.09 8.51 -4.31
CA SER A 220 4.49 7.46 -5.27
C SER A 220 5.91 6.96 -5.01
N THR A 221 6.83 7.86 -4.67
CA THR A 221 8.22 7.52 -4.33
C THR A 221 8.29 6.65 -3.09
N SER A 222 7.52 6.98 -2.04
CA SER A 222 7.45 6.17 -0.82
C SER A 222 6.90 4.78 -1.12
N TYR A 223 5.79 4.70 -1.86
CA TYR A 223 5.24 3.43 -2.31
C TYR A 223 6.25 2.57 -3.08
N LEU A 224 6.94 3.14 -4.06
CA LEU A 224 7.93 2.39 -4.85
C LEU A 224 9.09 1.87 -3.99
N ASN A 225 9.64 2.69 -3.08
CA ASN A 225 10.69 2.23 -2.17
C ASN A 225 10.20 1.11 -1.25
N LEU A 226 9.05 1.30 -0.60
CA LEU A 226 8.46 0.31 0.32
C LEU A 226 8.15 -1.03 -0.35
N THR A 227 8.00 -1.03 -1.68
CA THR A 227 7.63 -2.20 -2.48
C THR A 227 8.79 -2.78 -3.31
N GLY A 228 10.02 -2.29 -3.10
CA GLY A 228 11.26 -2.93 -3.58
C GLY A 228 12.00 -2.20 -4.70
N PHE A 229 11.64 -0.96 -5.04
CA PHE A 229 12.30 -0.17 -6.07
C PHE A 229 13.24 0.88 -5.49
N ASN A 230 14.24 1.33 -6.27
CA ASN A 230 15.08 2.46 -5.89
C ASN A 230 14.53 3.78 -6.47
N ALA A 231 13.56 4.38 -5.80
CA ALA A 231 12.88 5.57 -6.28
C ALA A 231 13.31 6.86 -5.55
N TYR A 232 13.35 7.97 -6.29
CA TYR A 232 13.60 9.33 -5.80
C TYR A 232 12.50 10.26 -6.27
N ASN A 233 12.04 11.14 -5.37
CA ASN A 233 11.16 12.24 -5.75
C ASN A 233 11.98 13.38 -6.36
N LEU A 234 11.55 13.93 -7.51
CA LEU A 234 12.10 15.18 -8.01
C LEU A 234 11.70 16.30 -7.05
N LYS A 235 12.68 16.89 -6.36
CA LYS A 235 12.46 17.95 -5.39
C LYS A 235 11.75 19.11 -6.06
N TRP A 236 10.55 19.42 -5.56
CA TRP A 236 9.61 20.40 -6.10
C TRP A 236 8.96 20.06 -7.44
N GLY A 237 9.17 18.86 -7.98
CA GLY A 237 8.50 18.40 -9.20
C GLY A 237 8.84 19.24 -10.44
N PHE A 238 7.92 19.30 -11.39
CA PHE A 238 8.14 19.95 -12.68
C PHE A 238 8.36 21.46 -12.56
N CYS A 239 7.86 22.12 -11.50
CA CYS A 239 8.12 23.54 -11.29
C CYS A 239 9.56 23.85 -10.85
N SER A 240 10.39 22.87 -10.46
CA SER A 240 11.85 23.07 -10.38
C SER A 240 12.58 22.82 -11.69
N TRP A 241 11.91 22.24 -12.68
CA TRP A 241 12.51 21.94 -13.98
C TRP A 241 12.41 23.13 -14.94
N THR A 242 11.29 23.84 -14.89
CA THR A 242 11.01 25.00 -15.75
C THR A 242 10.24 26.07 -14.99
N SER A 243 10.62 27.33 -15.23
CA SER A 243 9.90 28.52 -14.74
C SER A 243 8.80 29.01 -15.70
N ASP A 244 8.64 28.36 -16.87
CA ASP A 244 7.59 28.71 -17.82
C ASP A 244 6.21 28.31 -17.27
N THR A 245 5.39 29.31 -16.95
CA THR A 245 4.04 29.12 -16.40
C THR A 245 3.06 28.51 -17.40
N ALA A 246 3.33 28.61 -18.70
CA ALA A 246 2.55 27.91 -19.72
C ALA A 246 2.82 26.39 -19.65
N GLN A 247 4.04 25.98 -19.31
CA GLN A 247 4.45 24.58 -19.20
C GLN A 247 4.06 23.96 -17.84
N THR A 248 4.22 24.70 -16.75
CA THR A 248 3.88 24.20 -15.40
C THR A 248 2.37 24.11 -15.16
N GLY A 249 1.58 24.92 -15.87
CA GLY A 249 0.11 24.91 -15.80
C GLY A 249 -0.45 25.26 -14.42
N ALA A 250 -1.76 25.06 -14.24
CA ALA A 250 -2.44 25.33 -12.96
C ALA A 250 -2.01 24.40 -11.82
N GLY A 251 -1.42 23.24 -12.14
CA GLY A 251 -0.90 22.28 -11.16
C GLY A 251 0.40 22.74 -10.49
N GLY A 252 1.14 23.68 -11.08
CA GLY A 252 2.34 24.32 -10.51
C GLY A 252 2.04 25.32 -9.39
N GLY A 253 1.02 25.05 -8.56
CA GLY A 253 0.34 25.99 -7.66
C GLY A 253 1.15 26.64 -6.53
N TRP A 254 2.48 26.67 -6.62
CA TRP A 254 3.33 27.51 -5.78
C TRP A 254 3.14 29.00 -6.08
N TYR A 255 2.90 29.39 -7.35
CA TYR A 255 2.76 30.81 -7.76
C TYR A 255 1.60 31.56 -7.08
N THR A 256 0.67 30.85 -6.45
CA THR A 256 -0.53 31.43 -5.82
C THR A 256 -0.58 31.23 -4.31
N LEU A 257 0.42 30.60 -3.68
CA LEU A 257 0.44 30.45 -2.24
C LEU A 257 0.89 31.77 -1.60
N THR A 258 -0.01 32.40 -0.86
CA THR A 258 0.35 33.44 0.10
C THR A 258 0.52 32.75 1.45
N PRO A 259 1.74 32.66 2.01
CA PRO A 259 1.94 32.12 3.35
C PRO A 259 1.04 32.86 4.34
N GLY A 260 0.32 32.13 5.18
CA GLY A 260 -0.51 32.76 6.21
C GLY A 260 0.35 33.44 7.27
N GLY A 261 0.00 34.63 7.77
CA GLY A 261 0.75 35.29 8.87
C GLY A 261 0.50 34.67 10.26
N GLN A 262 0.42 33.34 10.36
CA GLN A 262 0.06 32.64 11.59
C GLN A 262 1.18 32.74 12.63
N ALA A 263 0.80 32.83 13.91
CA ALA A 263 1.77 32.84 15.00
C ALA A 263 2.50 31.50 15.08
N LEU A 264 3.81 31.54 15.29
CA LEU A 264 4.66 30.37 15.48
C LEU A 264 5.05 30.22 16.95
N GLU A 265 5.15 28.98 17.41
CA GLU A 265 5.78 28.64 18.69
C GLU A 265 7.29 28.43 18.49
N THR A 266 8.07 28.70 19.54
CA THR A 266 9.53 28.47 19.56
C THR A 266 9.95 27.60 20.74
N THR A 267 9.03 27.30 21.65
CA THR A 267 9.25 26.45 22.82
C THR A 267 9.02 25.00 22.46
N ASN A 268 9.94 24.12 22.83
CA ASN A 268 9.81 22.70 22.51
C ASN A 268 8.60 22.05 23.21
N ASN A 269 7.77 21.34 22.45
CA ASN A 269 6.65 20.54 22.96
C ASN A 269 7.10 19.06 23.08
N PRO A 270 7.41 18.57 24.29
CA PRO A 270 7.98 17.24 24.46
C PRO A 270 6.94 16.14 24.22
N LEU A 271 7.36 15.06 23.56
CA LEU A 271 6.60 13.81 23.45
C LEU A 271 6.69 13.02 24.76
N THR A 272 5.63 13.01 25.55
CA THR A 272 5.59 12.34 26.87
C THR A 272 4.57 11.22 26.95
N ALA A 273 3.49 11.27 26.17
CA ALA A 273 2.43 10.27 26.16
C ALA A 273 2.72 9.17 25.13
N GLU A 274 2.77 7.92 25.59
CA GLU A 274 2.91 6.74 24.73
C GLU A 274 1.53 6.13 24.42
N TYR A 275 1.37 5.61 23.20
CA TYR A 275 0.16 5.04 22.66
C TYR A 275 0.40 3.62 22.15
N GLY A 276 -0.67 2.84 22.05
CA GLY A 276 -0.65 1.55 21.36
C GLY A 276 -0.55 1.72 19.84
N PHE A 277 -0.13 0.65 19.15
CA PHE A 277 0.02 0.66 17.70
C PHE A 277 -1.28 0.31 16.98
N PRO A 278 -1.53 0.89 15.79
CA PRO A 278 -2.63 0.46 14.95
C PRO A 278 -2.47 -1.00 14.53
N HIS A 279 -3.60 -1.66 14.27
CA HIS A 279 -3.66 -3.06 13.86
C HIS A 279 -4.51 -3.17 12.59
N PRO A 280 -3.91 -2.94 11.40
CA PRO A 280 -4.66 -3.01 10.16
C PRO A 280 -5.17 -4.41 9.89
N THR A 281 -6.36 -4.49 9.28
CA THR A 281 -7.03 -5.75 8.96
C THR A 281 -6.48 -6.41 7.69
N VAL A 282 -5.81 -5.63 6.84
CA VAL A 282 -5.22 -6.09 5.57
C VAL A 282 -3.79 -6.53 5.82
N THR A 283 -3.55 -7.83 5.66
CA THR A 283 -2.26 -8.49 5.98
C THR A 283 -1.51 -8.90 4.71
N GLY A 284 -0.31 -9.46 4.89
CA GLY A 284 0.58 -9.98 3.86
C GLY A 284 1.63 -10.90 4.48
N ALA A 285 2.33 -11.72 3.68
CA ALA A 285 3.34 -12.64 4.20
C ALA A 285 4.67 -11.92 4.48
N THR A 286 4.98 -10.88 3.72
CA THR A 286 6.18 -10.04 3.90
C THR A 286 5.83 -8.57 4.16
N ALA A 287 6.78 -7.79 4.69
CA ALA A 287 6.61 -6.34 4.86
C ALA A 287 6.23 -5.64 3.55
N SER A 288 6.96 -5.94 2.47
CA SER A 288 6.69 -5.40 1.14
C SER A 288 5.26 -5.73 0.67
N GLU A 289 4.81 -6.98 0.83
CA GLU A 289 3.43 -7.36 0.48
C GLU A 289 2.39 -6.63 1.32
N MET A 290 2.64 -6.42 2.61
CA MET A 290 1.73 -5.64 3.46
C MET A 290 1.65 -4.18 2.99
N PHE A 291 2.77 -3.55 2.63
CA PHE A 291 2.77 -2.22 2.03
C PHE A 291 2.06 -2.18 0.68
N ILE A 292 2.29 -3.18 -0.19
CA ILE A 292 1.57 -3.31 -1.46
C ILE A 292 0.06 -3.34 -1.20
N ASN A 293 -0.42 -4.27 -0.38
CA ASN A 293 -1.85 -4.47 -0.17
C ASN A 293 -2.52 -3.24 0.43
N ARG A 294 -1.87 -2.59 1.41
CA ARG A 294 -2.46 -1.45 2.15
C ARG A 294 -2.41 -0.16 1.36
N ILE A 295 -1.29 0.17 0.69
CA ILE A 295 -1.19 1.38 -0.12
C ILE A 295 -2.03 1.26 -1.40
N SER A 296 -2.14 0.05 -1.97
CA SER A 296 -3.02 -0.17 -3.13
C SER A 296 -4.47 0.20 -2.84
N LEU A 297 -4.98 -0.08 -1.64
CA LEU A 297 -6.32 0.34 -1.23
C LEU A 297 -6.46 1.86 -1.17
N GLN A 298 -5.43 2.56 -0.69
CA GLN A 298 -5.43 4.03 -0.65
C GLN A 298 -5.48 4.63 -2.06
N LEU A 299 -4.64 4.13 -2.98
CA LEU A 299 -4.57 4.64 -4.35
C LEU A 299 -5.78 4.25 -5.21
N THR A 300 -6.39 3.09 -4.96
CA THR A 300 -7.57 2.64 -5.72
C THR A 300 -8.87 3.27 -5.21
N ALA A 301 -9.02 3.46 -3.90
CA ALA A 301 -10.21 4.08 -3.31
C ALA A 301 -10.34 5.57 -3.66
N SER A 302 -9.23 6.26 -3.90
CA SER A 302 -9.26 7.69 -4.24
C SER A 302 -8.04 8.13 -5.07
N PRO A 303 -7.99 7.78 -6.37
CA PRO A 303 -6.81 8.02 -7.21
C PRO A 303 -6.46 9.50 -7.38
N THR A 304 -7.40 10.40 -7.07
CA THR A 304 -7.21 11.87 -7.13
C THR A 304 -7.38 12.57 -5.78
N SER A 305 -7.82 11.86 -4.73
CA SER A 305 -8.03 12.44 -3.38
C SER A 305 -6.90 12.04 -2.45
N TRP A 306 -5.74 12.66 -2.70
CA TRP A 306 -4.57 12.53 -1.82
C TRP A 306 -4.91 12.99 -0.41
N LYS A 307 -4.43 12.25 0.61
CA LYS A 307 -4.64 12.58 2.02
C LYS A 307 -3.81 13.81 2.42
N MET A 308 -4.31 14.97 2.02
CA MET A 308 -3.71 16.27 2.28
C MET A 308 -4.70 17.19 3.00
N LYS A 309 -4.18 18.00 3.92
CA LYS A 309 -4.90 19.13 4.51
C LYS A 309 -4.19 20.43 4.18
N SER A 310 -4.93 21.47 3.81
CA SER A 310 -4.35 22.82 3.67
C SER A 310 -3.97 23.38 5.04
N ALA A 311 -3.01 24.32 5.08
CA ALA A 311 -2.71 25.05 6.31
C ALA A 311 -3.97 25.72 6.88
N ALA A 312 -4.83 26.29 6.03
CA ALA A 312 -6.08 26.91 6.45
C ALA A 312 -7.01 25.92 7.19
N GLU A 313 -7.16 24.68 6.70
CA GLU A 313 -7.94 23.65 7.40
C GLU A 313 -7.32 23.27 8.75
N VAL A 314 -5.98 23.13 8.80
CA VAL A 314 -5.26 22.79 10.03
C VAL A 314 -5.47 23.86 11.10
N PHE A 315 -5.30 25.14 10.74
CA PHE A 315 -5.52 26.25 11.68
C PHE A 315 -7.01 26.45 12.02
N ALA A 316 -7.93 26.16 11.10
CA ALA A 316 -9.35 26.23 11.37
C ALA A 316 -9.79 25.18 12.41
N ASN A 317 -9.34 23.92 12.27
CA ASN A 317 -9.58 22.89 13.28
C ASN A 317 -8.96 23.27 14.62
N ARG A 318 -7.68 23.65 14.62
CA ARG A 318 -6.94 23.99 15.85
C ARG A 318 -7.56 25.14 16.66
N ASN A 319 -8.17 26.10 15.97
CA ASN A 319 -8.67 27.35 16.54
C ASN A 319 -10.20 27.40 16.65
N ASP A 320 -10.89 26.27 16.50
CA ASP A 320 -12.36 26.22 16.58
C ASP A 320 -12.89 26.29 18.02
N GLY A 321 -12.02 26.12 19.02
CA GLY A 321 -12.34 26.16 20.44
C GLY A 321 -12.78 24.82 21.04
N ASP A 322 -12.71 23.71 20.29
CA ASP A 322 -13.03 22.36 20.76
C ASP A 322 -11.79 21.44 20.78
N PRO A 323 -11.08 21.37 21.92
CA PRO A 323 -9.86 20.56 22.03
C PRO A 323 -10.10 19.04 21.90
N ASN A 324 -11.35 18.57 21.90
CA ASN A 324 -11.65 17.14 21.77
C ASN A 324 -11.54 16.66 20.32
N ASN A 325 -11.60 17.57 19.35
CA ASN A 325 -11.48 17.26 17.93
C ASN A 325 -10.12 17.63 17.34
N ASP A 326 -9.21 18.20 18.15
CA ASP A 326 -7.88 18.65 17.74
C ASP A 326 -7.08 17.50 17.12
N TRP A 327 -6.59 17.73 15.90
CA TRP A 327 -5.70 16.80 15.23
C TRP A 327 -4.30 16.78 15.87
N PHE A 328 -3.64 15.63 15.82
CA PHE A 328 -2.26 15.51 16.27
C PHE A 328 -1.32 16.12 15.22
N LEU A 329 -0.62 17.20 15.56
CA LEU A 329 0.29 17.88 14.63
C LEU A 329 1.73 17.39 14.81
N LEU A 330 2.28 16.78 13.77
CA LEU A 330 3.61 16.15 13.78
C LEU A 330 4.57 16.93 12.86
N CYS A 331 5.64 17.46 13.43
CA CYS A 331 6.72 18.13 12.72
C CYS A 331 7.93 17.22 12.54
N TYR A 332 8.31 16.92 11.30
CA TYR A 332 9.46 16.07 11.00
C TYR A 332 10.70 16.90 10.61
N TRP A 333 11.32 17.56 11.60
CA TRP A 333 12.40 18.52 11.39
C TRP A 333 13.60 18.38 12.34
N PRO A 334 14.79 18.85 11.94
CA PRO A 334 15.89 19.09 12.88
C PRO A 334 15.45 20.04 14.00
N GLU A 335 15.99 19.84 15.20
CA GLU A 335 15.61 20.61 16.39
C GLU A 335 15.81 22.12 16.21
N ALA A 336 16.89 22.53 15.55
CA ALA A 336 17.18 23.93 15.29
C ALA A 336 16.05 24.62 14.48
N ASN A 337 15.54 23.98 13.43
CA ASN A 337 14.45 24.53 12.63
C ASN A 337 13.14 24.60 13.42
N TYR A 338 12.85 23.56 14.20
CA TYR A 338 11.66 23.53 15.05
C TYR A 338 11.69 24.65 16.09
N ASN A 339 12.82 24.84 16.78
CA ASN A 339 12.98 25.90 17.78
C ASN A 339 13.04 27.31 17.17
N ALA A 340 13.37 27.45 15.89
CA ALA A 340 13.31 28.72 15.18
C ALA A 340 11.87 29.19 14.91
N GLY A 341 10.90 28.26 14.88
CA GLY A 341 9.49 28.54 14.68
C GLY A 341 8.74 27.32 14.14
N HIS A 342 7.71 26.87 14.86
CA HIS A 342 6.87 25.74 14.47
C HIS A 342 5.38 26.05 14.68
N ILE A 343 4.50 25.20 14.13
CA ILE A 343 3.05 25.34 14.30
C ILE A 343 2.69 25.16 15.78
N PRO A 344 1.92 26.07 16.38
CA PRO A 344 1.54 25.97 17.78
C PRO A 344 0.90 24.63 18.18
N GLY A 345 1.40 24.03 19.26
CA GLY A 345 0.94 22.73 19.77
C GLY A 345 1.35 21.53 18.92
N SER A 346 2.19 21.72 17.89
CA SER A 346 2.79 20.57 17.20
C SER A 346 3.87 19.90 18.03
N PHE A 347 4.20 18.66 17.69
CA PHE A 347 5.23 17.88 18.33
C PHE A 347 6.33 17.54 17.35
N ARG A 348 7.58 17.64 17.79
CA ARG A 348 8.73 17.34 16.97
C ARG A 348 9.07 15.85 17.00
N PHE A 349 9.11 15.24 15.83
CA PHE A 349 9.73 13.93 15.64
C PHE A 349 11.21 14.12 15.33
N ASN A 350 12.06 13.28 15.92
CA ASN A 350 13.48 13.35 15.64
C ASN A 350 13.75 12.77 14.23
N PRO A 351 14.30 13.53 13.27
CA PRO A 351 14.76 12.98 12.01
C PRO A 351 15.90 12.00 12.28
N GLY A 352 16.02 10.95 11.46
CA GLY A 352 17.06 9.93 11.64
C GLY A 352 16.59 8.64 12.31
N SER A 353 15.34 8.55 12.77
CA SER A 353 14.61 7.29 12.98
C SER A 353 13.14 7.49 12.65
N LEU A 354 12.48 6.53 12.02
CA LEU A 354 11.02 6.36 11.95
C LEU A 354 10.58 5.13 12.76
N GLY A 355 11.47 4.64 13.61
CA GLY A 355 11.33 3.43 14.40
C GLY A 355 10.31 3.55 15.52
N VAL A 356 9.98 2.37 16.03
CA VAL A 356 8.94 2.13 17.04
C VAL A 356 9.28 2.81 18.36
N SER A 357 10.51 2.64 18.85
CA SER A 357 10.98 3.12 20.14
C SER A 357 11.24 4.62 20.19
N GLU A 358 11.58 5.24 19.05
CA GLU A 358 11.95 6.65 19.00
C GLU A 358 10.75 7.55 18.71
N ASN A 359 9.91 7.18 17.75
CA ASN A 359 8.92 8.08 17.18
C ASN A 359 7.49 7.50 17.19
N LEU A 360 7.28 6.28 16.66
CA LEU A 360 5.91 5.79 16.40
C LEU A 360 5.07 5.55 17.65
N LYS A 361 5.70 5.20 18.79
CA LYS A 361 4.98 5.02 20.07
C LYS A 361 4.30 6.29 20.59
N TYR A 362 4.65 7.45 20.06
CA TYR A 362 4.09 8.73 20.47
C TYR A 362 2.95 9.22 19.57
N ILE A 363 2.55 8.44 18.56
CA ILE A 363 1.44 8.80 17.66
C ILE A 363 0.13 8.23 18.20
N PRO A 364 -0.90 9.06 18.43
CA PRO A 364 -2.22 8.56 18.81
C PRO A 364 -2.88 7.78 17.67
N THR A 365 -3.69 6.79 18.02
CA THR A 365 -4.44 5.96 17.07
C THR A 365 -5.94 6.28 17.04
N ASP A 366 -6.38 7.22 17.88
CA ASP A 366 -7.79 7.58 18.09
C ASP A 366 -8.21 8.87 17.34
N ARG A 367 -7.29 9.54 16.65
CA ARG A 367 -7.54 10.83 15.98
C ARG A 367 -6.64 11.03 14.74
N PRO A 368 -7.00 11.97 13.85
CA PRO A 368 -6.18 12.29 12.69
C PRO A 368 -4.80 12.82 13.05
N VAL A 369 -3.81 12.45 12.25
CA VAL A 369 -2.41 12.87 12.38
C VAL A 369 -2.04 13.75 11.19
N ILE A 370 -1.71 15.01 11.43
CA ILE A 370 -1.21 15.91 10.40
C ILE A 370 0.31 15.92 10.44
N VAL A 371 0.93 15.34 9.44
CA VAL A 371 2.37 15.40 9.24
C VAL A 371 2.71 16.63 8.43
N TYR A 372 3.65 17.45 8.89
CA TYR A 372 4.20 18.52 8.09
C TYR A 372 5.73 18.52 8.11
N CYS A 373 6.28 19.08 7.03
CA CYS A 373 7.69 19.33 6.85
C CYS A 373 7.86 20.72 6.23
N PHE A 374 9.00 21.00 5.59
CA PHE A 374 9.23 22.30 4.95
C PHE A 374 8.30 22.51 3.74
N THR A 375 8.18 21.52 2.86
CA THR A 375 7.64 21.70 1.50
C THR A 375 6.42 20.82 1.19
N GLY A 376 5.97 20.01 2.16
CA GLY A 376 4.93 19.00 1.95
C GLY A 376 5.42 17.70 1.30
N GLN A 377 6.69 17.61 0.87
CA GLN A 377 7.22 16.46 0.12
C GLN A 377 7.65 15.32 1.06
N THR A 378 8.51 15.59 2.04
CA THR A 378 8.89 14.60 3.07
C THR A 378 7.66 14.12 3.86
N SER A 379 6.77 15.03 4.24
CA SER A 379 5.53 14.67 4.94
C SER A 379 4.61 13.80 4.09
N MET A 380 4.65 13.89 2.77
CA MET A 380 3.90 12.97 1.91
C MET A 380 4.53 11.58 1.80
N GLN A 381 5.86 11.47 1.85
CA GLN A 381 6.50 10.15 1.98
C GLN A 381 6.11 9.48 3.29
N MET A 382 6.04 10.27 4.36
CA MET A 382 5.58 9.85 5.69
C MET A 382 4.09 9.51 5.72
N ASP A 383 3.24 10.26 5.02
CA ASP A 383 1.81 10.00 4.89
C ASP A 383 1.54 8.59 4.34
N ALA A 384 2.21 8.21 3.25
CA ALA A 384 2.08 6.87 2.67
C ALA A 384 2.48 5.77 3.68
N TYR A 385 3.58 5.99 4.40
CA TYR A 385 4.09 5.04 5.38
C TYR A 385 3.16 4.90 6.59
N LEU A 386 2.73 6.01 7.19
CA LEU A 386 1.87 5.99 8.38
C LEU A 386 0.48 5.44 8.08
N ASN A 387 -0.11 5.80 6.93
CA ASN A 387 -1.39 5.21 6.52
C ASN A 387 -1.25 3.71 6.27
N ALA A 388 -0.15 3.27 5.65
CA ALA A 388 0.13 1.85 5.49
C ALA A 388 0.38 1.13 6.82
N LEU A 389 0.90 1.80 7.84
CA LEU A 389 0.97 1.25 9.20
C LEU A 389 -0.40 1.20 9.89
N GLY A 390 -1.38 1.98 9.44
CA GLY A 390 -2.76 1.98 9.94
C GLY A 390 -3.19 3.25 10.66
N TYR A 391 -2.37 4.30 10.66
CA TYR A 391 -2.76 5.59 11.22
C TYR A 391 -3.68 6.36 10.26
N ASP A 392 -4.57 7.19 10.78
CA ASP A 392 -5.31 8.17 9.97
C ASP A 392 -4.45 9.42 9.72
N ALA A 393 -3.41 9.27 8.89
CA ALA A 393 -2.45 10.33 8.63
C ALA A 393 -2.83 11.16 7.39
N TYR A 394 -2.46 12.44 7.42
CA TYR A 394 -2.56 13.40 6.32
C TYR A 394 -1.27 14.23 6.26
N SER A 395 -0.78 14.52 5.05
CA SER A 395 0.27 15.53 4.88
C SER A 395 -0.31 16.94 4.85
N MET A 396 0.32 17.91 5.53
CA MET A 396 -0.01 19.32 5.33
C MET A 396 0.51 19.78 3.96
N ARG A 397 -0.42 20.20 3.09
CA ARG A 397 -0.14 20.70 1.74
C ARG A 397 0.86 21.85 1.82
N MET A 398 1.97 21.69 1.11
CA MET A 398 3.08 22.65 0.97
C MET A 398 3.89 22.86 2.26
N GLY A 399 3.59 22.12 3.33
CA GLY A 399 4.31 22.21 4.59
C GLY A 399 4.33 23.63 5.16
N MET A 400 5.43 23.99 5.82
CA MET A 400 5.58 25.30 6.44
C MET A 400 5.72 26.46 5.45
N ASN A 401 6.03 26.21 4.18
CA ASN A 401 5.95 27.26 3.18
C ASN A 401 4.49 27.72 2.92
N ALA A 402 3.45 27.00 3.36
CA ALA A 402 2.07 27.52 3.39
C ALA A 402 1.76 28.35 4.65
N VAL A 403 2.65 28.35 5.64
CA VAL A 403 2.42 28.93 6.98
C VAL A 403 3.33 30.12 7.25
N THR A 404 4.48 30.23 6.60
CA THR A 404 5.38 31.38 6.77
C THR A 404 6.30 31.51 5.55
N ASP A 405 6.83 32.71 5.33
CA ASP A 405 7.95 32.99 4.42
C ASP A 405 9.24 33.32 5.19
N ASN A 406 9.24 33.17 6.52
CA ASN A 406 10.37 33.56 7.36
C ASN A 406 11.62 32.72 7.02
N PRO A 407 12.70 33.34 6.49
CA PRO A 407 13.90 32.61 6.11
C PRO A 407 14.63 31.99 7.32
N ALA A 408 14.44 32.51 8.54
CA ALA A 408 15.01 31.90 9.74
C ALA A 408 14.44 30.51 10.04
N VAL A 409 13.20 30.26 9.62
CA VAL A 409 12.52 28.96 9.78
C VAL A 409 12.80 28.07 8.58
N LEU A 410 12.70 28.63 7.37
CA LEU A 410 12.61 27.86 6.15
C LEU A 410 13.93 27.64 5.42
N ASN A 411 14.98 28.45 5.60
CA ASN A 411 16.25 28.29 4.86
C ASN A 411 16.92 26.92 5.17
N PRO A 412 17.40 26.15 4.17
CA PRO A 412 17.42 26.38 2.71
C PRO A 412 16.25 25.77 1.93
N ASN A 413 15.17 25.45 2.61
CA ASN A 413 13.96 24.85 2.07
C ASN A 413 12.82 25.87 1.82
N LEU A 414 13.12 27.16 1.91
CA LEU A 414 12.25 28.21 1.40
C LEU A 414 12.17 28.05 -0.12
N TRP A 415 10.96 28.00 -0.66
CA TRP A 415 10.79 28.11 -2.10
C TRP A 415 11.29 29.47 -2.56
N VAL A 416 12.21 29.46 -3.51
CA VAL A 416 12.63 30.63 -4.27
C VAL A 416 12.39 30.31 -5.74
N ASP A 417 12.10 31.30 -6.57
CA ASP A 417 11.99 31.09 -8.01
C ASP A 417 13.28 30.42 -8.51
N LEU A 418 13.17 29.15 -8.89
CA LEU A 418 14.33 28.32 -9.25
C LEU A 418 14.83 28.71 -10.64
N THR A 419 16.13 28.94 -10.73
CA THR A 419 16.82 29.71 -11.77
C THR A 419 17.42 28.92 -12.94
N PRO A 420 17.00 27.67 -13.25
CA PRO A 420 17.12 27.20 -14.63
C PRO A 420 15.81 26.69 -15.23
N SER A 421 15.59 27.02 -16.50
CA SER A 421 14.68 26.29 -17.38
C SER A 421 15.49 25.21 -18.12
N TYR A 422 15.41 23.98 -17.64
CA TYR A 422 15.97 22.83 -18.34
C TYR A 422 15.12 22.49 -19.58
N PRO A 423 15.66 21.74 -20.56
CA PRO A 423 14.91 21.37 -21.76
C PRO A 423 13.60 20.65 -21.45
N VAL A 424 12.56 20.93 -22.23
CA VAL A 424 11.23 20.33 -22.13
C VAL A 424 10.85 19.76 -23.49
N GLU A 425 10.40 18.50 -23.51
CA GLU A 425 9.82 17.87 -24.70
C GLU A 425 8.34 18.18 -24.79
N THR A 426 7.83 18.41 -26.00
CA THR A 426 6.40 18.66 -26.25
C THR A 426 5.87 17.63 -27.26
N GLY A 427 4.57 17.34 -27.20
CA GLY A 427 3.97 16.26 -27.98
C GLY A 427 3.79 14.98 -27.16
N PRO A 428 3.46 13.84 -27.81
CA PRO A 428 3.15 12.61 -27.11
C PRO A 428 4.31 12.13 -26.23
N ILE A 429 4.02 11.89 -24.96
CA ILE A 429 4.90 11.21 -24.01
C ILE A 429 4.73 9.69 -24.13
N GLN A 430 5.79 8.92 -23.88
CA GLN A 430 5.68 7.46 -23.83
C GLN A 430 4.80 7.02 -22.64
N ILE A 431 3.78 6.21 -22.90
CA ILE A 431 2.93 5.63 -21.86
C ILE A 431 3.50 4.27 -21.48
N ARG A 432 3.99 4.15 -20.24
CA ARG A 432 4.57 2.91 -19.69
C ARG A 432 5.66 2.26 -20.59
N GLY A 433 6.27 1.19 -20.08
CA GLY A 433 7.39 0.48 -20.73
C GLY A 433 6.91 -0.57 -21.72
#